data_AF-A0A164S2M0-F1
#
_entry.id   AF-A0A164S2M0-F1
#
_cell.length_a   1.000
_cell.length_b   1.000
_cell.length_c   1.000
_cell.angle_alpha   90.00
_cell.angle_beta   90.00
_cell.angle_gamma   90.00
#
_symmetry.space_group_name_H-M   'P 1'
#
loop_
_entity.id
_entity.type
_entity.pdbx_description
1 polymer ?
#
loop_
_entity_poly.entity_id
_entity_poly.type
_entity_poly.pdbx_seq_one_letter_code
_entity_poly.pdbx_strand_id
1 'polypeptide(L)'
;SESVAPSTPPSESSITSSVPSPVPPKPEIPPDPEIPAVNHLVIERTNNSIRGTWRVDTTKSIPQNMLPPLDGKETIRPNLKLKSTNGAINAKVELVADDRQSRAVIKAQTTNGSVEIQLTSPRGQKCYIELSSTNGAVWAYIPRTFVGPITTKNSTGSVKFAPAMTPNVVTFSETGGEGSHFIGDYEACGYGKGDWHGDELHLKTTHGSIKLFYVGE
;
A
#
# COMPACT_ATOMS: atom_id res chain seq x y z
N SER A 1 63.97 -38.82 63.84
CA SER A 1 62.67 -39.44 64.14
C SER A 1 61.57 -38.50 63.69
N GLU A 2 60.54 -39.04 63.03
CA GLU A 2 59.19 -38.49 62.80
C GLU A 2 58.98 -37.23 61.92
N SER A 3 58.40 -37.51 60.74
CA SER A 3 57.07 -37.09 60.24
C SER A 3 56.50 -35.71 60.57
N VAL A 4 56.01 -34.98 59.54
CA VAL A 4 54.58 -34.66 59.28
C VAL A 4 54.47 -33.73 58.04
N ALA A 5 53.52 -34.04 57.14
CA ALA A 5 53.10 -33.25 55.98
C ALA A 5 51.84 -32.38 56.30
N PRO A 6 51.12 -31.81 55.32
CA PRO A 6 51.30 -30.50 54.68
C PRO A 6 50.12 -29.51 54.95
N SER A 7 50.19 -28.28 54.46
CA SER A 7 49.02 -27.37 54.38
C SER A 7 49.15 -26.40 53.19
N THR A 8 48.19 -26.46 52.25
CA THR A 8 47.89 -25.52 51.15
C THR A 8 46.95 -24.38 51.64
N PRO A 9 46.40 -23.41 50.85
CA PRO A 9 46.53 -22.95 49.42
C PRO A 9 46.71 -21.37 49.35
N PRO A 10 46.30 -20.54 48.33
CA PRO A 10 45.78 -20.71 46.93
C PRO A 10 46.56 -19.91 45.84
N SER A 11 46.67 -20.37 44.59
CA SER A 11 45.84 -20.13 43.37
C SER A 11 45.61 -18.67 42.92
N GLU A 12 46.26 -18.28 41.81
CA GLU A 12 45.82 -17.27 40.82
C GLU A 12 46.40 -17.68 39.44
N SER A 13 45.58 -18.25 38.55
CA SER A 13 44.88 -17.58 37.43
C SER A 13 45.78 -17.28 36.21
N SER A 14 45.98 -18.28 35.35
CA SER A 14 46.56 -18.10 34.01
C SER A 14 45.47 -17.74 33.00
N ILE A 15 45.66 -16.62 32.31
CA ILE A 15 44.77 -16.07 31.29
C ILE A 15 45.09 -16.77 29.96
N THR A 16 44.16 -17.56 29.42
CA THR A 16 44.30 -18.18 28.10
C THR A 16 43.60 -17.33 27.05
N SER A 17 44.36 -16.79 26.09
CA SER A 17 43.87 -16.07 24.92
C SER A 17 43.19 -17.04 23.93
N SER A 18 41.88 -16.91 23.72
CA SER A 18 41.12 -17.65 22.71
C SER A 18 41.16 -16.94 21.35
N VAL A 19 41.67 -17.65 20.33
CA VAL A 19 41.65 -17.25 18.92
C VAL A 19 40.21 -17.28 18.37
N PRO A 20 39.74 -16.28 17.60
CA PRO A 20 38.39 -16.29 17.05
C PRO A 20 38.29 -17.27 15.86
N SER A 21 37.26 -18.12 15.88
CA SER A 21 36.90 -19.03 14.78
C SER A 21 36.40 -18.26 13.54
N PRO A 22 36.63 -18.76 12.32
CA PRO A 22 36.09 -18.16 11.10
C PRO A 22 34.56 -18.31 11.07
N VAL A 23 33.87 -17.18 10.89
CA VAL A 23 32.40 -17.13 10.73
C VAL A 23 32.02 -17.82 9.41
N PRO A 24 31.07 -18.79 9.42
CA PRO A 24 30.59 -19.38 8.18
C PRO A 24 29.88 -18.31 7.33
N PRO A 25 30.02 -18.34 5.99
CA PRO A 25 29.35 -17.39 5.12
C PRO A 25 27.82 -17.48 5.33
N LYS A 26 27.20 -16.32 5.56
CA LYS A 26 25.75 -16.17 5.61
C LYS A 26 25.16 -16.80 4.34
N PRO A 27 24.09 -17.63 4.43
CA PRO A 27 23.37 -18.08 3.25
C PRO A 27 22.95 -16.85 2.43
N GLU A 28 23.48 -16.72 1.22
CA GLU A 28 22.97 -15.76 0.25
C GLU A 28 21.53 -16.18 -0.05
N ILE A 29 20.59 -15.42 0.51
CA ILE A 29 19.18 -15.53 0.16
C ILE A 29 19.13 -15.25 -1.36
N PRO A 30 18.62 -16.17 -2.19
CA PRO A 30 18.50 -15.91 -3.61
C PRO A 30 17.67 -14.63 -3.80
N PRO A 31 18.02 -13.75 -4.77
CA PRO A 31 17.22 -12.57 -5.05
C PRO A 31 15.79 -13.02 -5.30
N ASP A 32 14.84 -12.44 -4.56
CA ASP A 32 13.41 -12.71 -4.75
C ASP A 32 13.09 -12.63 -6.25
N PRO A 33 12.32 -13.60 -6.82
CA PRO A 33 11.95 -13.54 -8.22
C PRO A 33 11.28 -12.19 -8.48
N GLU A 34 11.93 -11.35 -9.29
CA GLU A 34 11.48 -9.99 -9.51
C GLU A 34 10.08 -10.03 -10.12
N ILE A 35 9.07 -9.59 -9.37
CA ILE A 35 7.68 -9.59 -9.82
C ILE A 35 7.62 -8.73 -11.11
N PRO A 36 7.13 -9.28 -12.24
CA PRO A 36 7.06 -8.51 -13.48
C PRO A 36 6.17 -7.28 -13.32
N ALA A 37 6.65 -6.13 -13.81
CA ALA A 37 5.85 -4.91 -13.84
C ALA A 37 4.83 -4.95 -14.99
N VAL A 38 3.61 -4.49 -14.71
CA VAL A 38 2.46 -4.53 -15.60
C VAL A 38 1.93 -3.12 -15.89
N ASN A 39 1.18 -3.00 -16.99
CA ASN A 39 0.36 -1.83 -17.29
C ASN A 39 -0.97 -2.30 -17.89
N HIS A 40 -2.04 -1.55 -17.62
CA HIS A 40 -3.40 -1.83 -18.08
C HIS A 40 -3.91 -3.25 -17.76
N LEU A 41 -3.51 -3.79 -16.61
CA LEU A 41 -3.94 -5.11 -16.17
C LEU A 41 -5.38 -5.08 -15.66
N VAL A 42 -6.21 -6.00 -16.14
CA VAL A 42 -7.60 -6.20 -15.67
C VAL A 42 -7.75 -7.62 -15.15
N ILE A 43 -8.23 -7.77 -13.91
CA ILE A 43 -8.58 -9.07 -13.31
C ILE A 43 -10.01 -9.00 -12.82
N GLU A 44 -10.87 -9.86 -13.36
CA GLU A 44 -12.26 -9.98 -12.95
C GLU A 44 -12.56 -11.40 -12.44
N ARG A 45 -13.23 -11.51 -11.28
CA ARG A 45 -13.58 -12.80 -10.65
C ARG A 45 -14.97 -12.77 -10.03
N THR A 46 -15.90 -13.59 -10.51
CA THR A 46 -17.27 -13.58 -9.97
C THR A 46 -17.35 -14.16 -8.56
N ASN A 47 -16.82 -15.36 -8.31
CA ASN A 47 -16.99 -16.08 -7.03
C ASN A 47 -15.68 -16.34 -6.29
N ASN A 48 -14.65 -15.54 -6.60
CA ASN A 48 -13.32 -15.74 -6.04
C ASN A 48 -12.75 -14.41 -5.56
N SER A 49 -12.00 -14.48 -4.46
CA SER A 49 -11.20 -13.38 -3.97
C SER A 49 -10.04 -13.09 -4.93
N ILE A 50 -9.57 -11.84 -4.96
CA ILE A 50 -8.36 -11.43 -5.67
C ILE A 50 -7.31 -11.10 -4.61
N ARG A 51 -6.17 -11.79 -4.65
CA ARG A 51 -5.04 -11.58 -3.74
C ARG A 51 -3.75 -11.56 -4.54
N GLY A 52 -2.88 -10.62 -4.27
CA GLY A 52 -1.59 -10.55 -4.96
C GLY A 52 -0.80 -9.28 -4.72
N THR A 53 0.41 -9.27 -5.29
CA THR A 53 1.31 -8.13 -5.36
C THR A 53 1.52 -7.77 -6.82
N TRP A 54 1.37 -6.49 -7.18
CA TRP A 54 1.54 -6.00 -8.54
C TRP A 54 2.47 -4.79 -8.55
N ARG A 55 3.43 -4.81 -9.47
CA ARG A 55 4.25 -3.66 -9.82
C ARG A 55 3.62 -2.98 -11.03
N VAL A 56 3.21 -1.73 -10.90
CA VAL A 56 2.57 -0.97 -11.98
C VAL A 56 3.59 -0.02 -12.57
N ASP A 57 3.86 -0.16 -13.86
CA ASP A 57 4.79 0.67 -14.62
C ASP A 57 4.06 1.34 -15.77
N THR A 58 3.70 2.61 -15.60
CA THR A 58 2.93 3.37 -16.59
C THR A 58 3.71 3.68 -17.87
N THR A 59 5.03 3.45 -17.89
CA THR A 59 5.86 3.65 -19.09
C THR A 59 5.77 2.48 -20.07
N LYS A 60 5.23 1.33 -19.64
CA LYS A 60 5.10 0.16 -20.50
C LYS A 60 4.00 0.36 -21.54
N SER A 61 4.40 0.34 -22.80
CA SER A 61 3.48 0.27 -23.93
C SER A 61 2.94 -1.16 -24.06
N ILE A 62 1.63 -1.33 -23.95
CA ILE A 62 0.95 -2.61 -24.18
C ILE A 62 0.40 -2.61 -25.62
N PRO A 63 0.64 -3.68 -26.42
CA PRO A 63 0.06 -3.81 -27.74
C PRO A 63 -1.46 -3.64 -27.73
N GLN A 64 -2.01 -2.87 -28.67
CA GLN A 64 -3.42 -2.47 -28.66
C GLN A 64 -4.38 -3.67 -28.73
N ASN A 65 -4.00 -4.75 -29.41
CA ASN A 65 -4.76 -5.99 -29.50
C ASN A 65 -4.82 -6.78 -28.18
N MET A 66 -3.93 -6.49 -27.23
CA MET A 66 -3.90 -7.10 -25.90
C MET A 66 -4.60 -6.23 -24.84
N LEU A 67 -5.04 -5.02 -25.21
CA LEU A 67 -5.77 -4.14 -24.32
C LEU A 67 -7.20 -4.65 -24.15
N PRO A 68 -7.69 -4.82 -22.92
CA PRO A 68 -9.10 -5.12 -22.68
C PRO A 68 -10.00 -4.03 -23.29
N PRO A 69 -11.25 -4.32 -23.66
CA PRO A 69 -12.20 -3.27 -24.00
C PRO A 69 -12.33 -2.25 -22.86
N LEU A 70 -12.48 -0.97 -23.19
CA LEU A 70 -12.91 0.00 -22.19
C LEU A 70 -14.34 -0.34 -21.79
N ASP A 71 -14.64 -0.26 -20.50
CA ASP A 71 -16.03 -0.23 -20.06
C ASP A 71 -16.66 1.04 -20.66
N GLY A 72 -17.90 0.95 -21.18
CA GLY A 72 -18.57 2.09 -21.83
C GLY A 72 -18.78 3.30 -20.90
N LYS A 73 -18.54 3.12 -19.60
CA LYS A 73 -18.56 4.17 -18.57
C LYS A 73 -17.19 4.79 -18.27
N GLU A 74 -16.11 4.18 -18.75
CA GLU A 74 -14.74 4.62 -18.49
C GLU A 74 -14.21 5.49 -19.63
N THR A 75 -13.83 6.72 -19.31
CA THR A 75 -13.16 7.64 -20.25
C THR A 75 -11.65 7.44 -20.29
N ILE A 76 -11.08 6.90 -19.20
CA ILE A 76 -9.65 6.67 -19.03
C ILE A 76 -9.42 5.20 -18.65
N ARG A 77 -8.49 4.55 -19.36
CA ARG A 77 -8.08 3.18 -19.09
C ARG A 77 -7.28 3.10 -17.78
N PRO A 78 -7.73 2.31 -16.78
CA PRO A 78 -6.93 2.07 -15.59
C PRO A 78 -5.60 1.39 -15.93
N ASN A 79 -4.54 1.68 -15.15
CA ASN A 79 -3.29 0.92 -15.20
C ASN A 79 -3.41 -0.41 -14.44
N LEU A 80 -4.31 -0.48 -13.44
CA LEU A 80 -4.70 -1.69 -12.74
C LEU A 80 -6.20 -1.66 -12.40
N LYS A 81 -6.94 -2.68 -12.81
CA LYS A 81 -8.36 -2.86 -12.48
C LYS A 81 -8.60 -4.25 -11.88
N LEU A 82 -9.05 -4.28 -10.63
CA LEU A 82 -9.40 -5.50 -9.91
C LEU A 82 -10.90 -5.50 -9.62
N LYS A 83 -11.62 -6.52 -10.06
CA LYS A 83 -13.07 -6.60 -9.88
C LYS A 83 -13.48 -7.97 -9.36
N SER A 84 -14.23 -8.00 -8.27
CA SER A 84 -14.85 -9.21 -7.76
C SER A 84 -16.36 -9.02 -7.57
N THR A 85 -17.14 -10.10 -7.57
CA THR A 85 -18.56 -10.03 -7.17
C THR A 85 -18.74 -10.59 -5.76
N ASN A 86 -18.27 -11.81 -5.51
CA ASN A 86 -18.39 -12.52 -4.24
C ASN A 86 -17.00 -12.93 -3.75
N GLY A 87 -16.19 -11.93 -3.42
CA GLY A 87 -14.81 -12.13 -3.00
C GLY A 87 -14.19 -10.86 -2.47
N ALA A 88 -13.25 -11.01 -1.54
CA ALA A 88 -12.44 -9.91 -1.07
C ALA A 88 -11.34 -9.58 -2.08
N ILE A 89 -10.89 -8.33 -2.07
CA ILE A 89 -9.70 -7.89 -2.81
C ILE A 89 -8.67 -7.49 -1.76
N ASN A 90 -7.50 -8.13 -1.78
CA ASN A 90 -6.35 -7.73 -0.98
C ASN A 90 -5.15 -7.57 -1.93
N ALA A 91 -4.73 -6.33 -2.13
CA ALA A 91 -3.72 -6.00 -3.13
C ALA A 91 -2.57 -5.20 -2.51
N LYS A 92 -1.34 -5.63 -2.81
CA LYS A 92 -0.15 -4.81 -2.63
C LYS A 92 0.26 -4.26 -3.98
N VAL A 93 0.38 -2.94 -4.09
CA VAL A 93 0.64 -2.25 -5.35
C VAL A 93 1.84 -1.34 -5.19
N GLU A 94 2.84 -1.54 -6.05
CA GLU A 94 4.03 -0.69 -6.13
C GLU A 94 4.01 0.09 -7.44
N LEU A 95 4.10 1.42 -7.38
CA LEU A 95 4.29 2.26 -8.56
C LEU A 95 5.78 2.36 -8.89
N VAL A 96 6.14 1.92 -10.10
CA VAL A 96 7.54 1.81 -10.54
C VAL A 96 8.02 3.06 -11.27
N ALA A 97 7.11 3.79 -11.89
CA ALA A 97 7.43 5.02 -12.60
C ALA A 97 7.76 6.16 -11.62
N ASP A 98 8.35 7.23 -12.13
CA ASP A 98 8.68 8.43 -11.35
C ASP A 98 7.59 9.51 -11.45
N ASP A 99 7.80 10.59 -10.71
CA ASP A 99 6.94 11.78 -10.64
C ASP A 99 6.79 12.55 -11.96
N ARG A 100 7.60 12.26 -12.98
CA ARG A 100 7.49 12.84 -14.32
C ARG A 100 6.43 12.16 -15.17
N GLN A 101 6.02 10.96 -14.78
CA GLN A 101 5.00 10.21 -15.52
C GLN A 101 3.60 10.68 -15.18
N SER A 102 2.67 10.42 -16.11
CA SER A 102 1.25 10.62 -15.86
C SER A 102 0.81 9.85 -14.63
N ARG A 103 -0.23 10.38 -13.98
CA ARG A 103 -0.87 9.77 -12.83
C ARG A 103 -1.27 8.31 -13.10
N ALA A 104 -0.85 7.39 -12.24
CA ALA A 104 -1.26 5.99 -12.30
C ALA A 104 -2.71 5.85 -11.82
N VAL A 105 -3.56 5.17 -12.58
CA VAL A 105 -4.98 4.95 -12.29
C VAL A 105 -5.19 3.51 -11.80
N ILE A 106 -5.60 3.36 -10.54
CA ILE A 106 -5.86 2.06 -9.91
C ILE A 106 -7.33 2.00 -9.50
N LYS A 107 -8.02 0.93 -9.89
CA LYS A 107 -9.41 0.68 -9.49
C LYS A 107 -9.56 -0.70 -8.86
N ALA A 108 -10.22 -0.77 -7.71
CA ALA A 108 -10.60 -2.04 -7.10
C ALA A 108 -12.05 -1.99 -6.61
N GLN A 109 -12.85 -2.95 -7.08
CA GLN A 109 -14.28 -3.00 -6.80
C GLN A 109 -14.73 -4.40 -6.43
N THR A 110 -15.55 -4.51 -5.38
CA THR A 110 -16.30 -5.74 -5.08
C THR A 110 -17.76 -5.47 -4.73
N THR A 111 -18.62 -6.48 -4.81
CA THR A 111 -20.01 -6.37 -4.35
C THR A 111 -20.16 -6.94 -2.94
N ASN A 112 -19.73 -8.19 -2.73
CA ASN A 112 -19.83 -8.91 -1.47
C ASN A 112 -18.42 -9.30 -1.02
N GLY A 113 -17.76 -8.41 -0.28
CA GLY A 113 -16.39 -8.59 0.16
C GLY A 113 -15.76 -7.26 0.56
N SER A 114 -14.63 -7.33 1.25
CA SER A 114 -13.86 -6.14 1.58
C SER A 114 -12.82 -5.85 0.49
N VAL A 115 -12.45 -4.58 0.34
CA VAL A 115 -11.33 -4.14 -0.50
C VAL A 115 -10.24 -3.59 0.41
N GLU A 116 -9.04 -4.10 0.24
CA GLU A 116 -7.84 -3.64 0.92
C GLU A 116 -6.73 -3.43 -0.12
N ILE A 117 -6.21 -2.19 -0.19
CA ILE A 117 -5.04 -1.87 -1.01
C ILE A 117 -3.93 -1.28 -0.14
N GLN A 118 -2.72 -1.80 -0.32
CA GLN A 118 -1.48 -1.22 0.19
C GLN A 118 -0.67 -0.66 -0.98
N LEU A 119 -0.49 0.66 -1.01
CA LEU A 119 0.20 1.37 -2.09
C LEU A 119 1.59 1.83 -1.64
N THR A 120 2.62 1.51 -2.42
CA THR A 120 3.93 2.13 -2.34
C THR A 120 4.24 2.89 -3.64
N SER A 121 4.86 4.06 -3.52
CA SER A 121 5.33 4.86 -4.66
C SER A 121 6.74 5.37 -4.35
N PRO A 122 7.76 4.49 -4.39
CA PRO A 122 9.12 4.82 -3.95
C PRO A 122 9.77 5.96 -4.76
N ARG A 123 9.33 6.14 -6.02
CA ARG A 123 9.84 7.18 -6.92
C ARG A 123 8.90 8.38 -7.07
N GLY A 124 7.85 8.45 -6.23
CA GLY A 124 6.97 9.62 -6.13
C GLY A 124 5.97 9.80 -7.26
N GLN A 125 5.74 8.79 -8.11
CA GLN A 125 4.68 8.86 -9.13
C GLN A 125 3.32 9.14 -8.49
N LYS A 126 2.60 10.10 -9.08
CA LYS A 126 1.25 10.48 -8.67
C LYS A 126 0.23 9.40 -8.99
N CYS A 127 -0.83 9.29 -8.18
CA CYS A 127 -1.83 8.25 -8.34
C CYS A 127 -3.27 8.73 -8.19
N TYR A 128 -4.18 8.10 -8.93
CA TYR A 128 -5.63 8.15 -8.72
C TYR A 128 -6.08 6.75 -8.32
N ILE A 129 -6.72 6.63 -7.17
CA ILE A 129 -7.14 5.34 -6.63
C ILE A 129 -8.63 5.38 -6.32
N GLU A 130 -9.37 4.41 -6.87
CA GLU A 130 -10.79 4.25 -6.61
C GLU A 130 -11.05 2.86 -6.01
N LEU A 131 -11.45 2.82 -4.74
CA LEU A 131 -11.78 1.60 -4.02
C LEU A 131 -13.27 1.59 -3.69
N SER A 132 -13.96 0.52 -4.04
CA SER A 132 -15.39 0.40 -3.73
C SER A 132 -15.84 -1.00 -3.31
N SER A 133 -16.76 -1.04 -2.35
CA SER A 133 -17.50 -2.24 -1.98
C SER A 133 -18.98 -1.93 -1.78
N THR A 134 -19.89 -2.83 -2.14
CA THR A 134 -21.30 -2.68 -1.74
C THR A 134 -21.50 -3.16 -0.30
N ASN A 135 -21.07 -4.39 -0.01
CA ASN A 135 -21.24 -5.08 1.26
C ASN A 135 -19.87 -5.51 1.79
N GLY A 136 -19.15 -4.57 2.39
CA GLY A 136 -17.85 -4.85 2.97
C GLY A 136 -17.05 -3.59 3.28
N ALA A 137 -15.95 -3.80 3.98
CA ALA A 137 -15.07 -2.71 4.38
C ALA A 137 -14.16 -2.28 3.22
N VAL A 138 -13.74 -1.02 3.24
CA VAL A 138 -12.74 -0.49 2.32
C VAL A 138 -11.58 0.07 3.13
N TRP A 139 -10.40 -0.53 2.96
CA TRP A 139 -9.17 -0.14 3.63
C TRP A 139 -8.13 0.30 2.62
N ALA A 140 -7.54 1.47 2.85
CA ALA A 140 -6.46 2.00 2.04
C ALA A 140 -5.24 2.27 2.91
N TYR A 141 -4.09 1.76 2.51
CA TYR A 141 -2.80 2.11 3.07
C TYR A 141 -2.03 2.88 2.01
N ILE A 142 -1.77 4.16 2.26
CA ILE A 142 -1.10 5.05 1.31
C ILE A 142 0.31 5.42 1.78
N PRO A 143 1.23 5.79 0.87
CA PRO A 143 2.54 6.32 1.25
C PRO A 143 2.40 7.62 2.06
N ARG A 144 3.35 7.91 2.95
CA ARG A 144 3.43 9.21 3.65
C ARG A 144 3.66 10.39 2.71
N THR A 145 4.13 10.13 1.49
CA THR A 145 4.35 11.12 0.44
C THR A 145 3.09 11.44 -0.37
N PHE A 146 1.98 10.73 -0.13
CA PHE A 146 0.71 11.02 -0.78
C PHE A 146 0.21 12.40 -0.33
N VAL A 147 -0.07 13.27 -1.30
CA VAL A 147 -0.65 14.60 -1.06
C VAL A 147 -1.78 14.85 -2.03
N GLY A 148 -2.99 15.03 -1.51
CA GLY A 148 -4.15 15.26 -2.35
C GLY A 148 -5.51 15.06 -1.69
N PRO A 149 -6.59 15.28 -2.45
CA PRO A 149 -7.95 15.10 -1.99
C PRO A 149 -8.28 13.63 -1.73
N ILE A 150 -9.11 13.44 -0.71
CA ILE A 150 -9.70 12.17 -0.32
C ILE A 150 -11.22 12.35 -0.30
N THR A 151 -11.90 11.64 -1.17
CA THR A 151 -13.37 11.60 -1.22
C THR A 151 -13.83 10.30 -0.59
N THR A 152 -14.68 10.39 0.43
CA THR A 152 -15.28 9.22 1.07
C THR A 152 -16.79 9.21 0.85
N LYS A 153 -17.36 8.03 0.62
CA LYS A 153 -18.79 7.84 0.50
C LYS A 153 -19.23 6.58 1.23
N ASN A 154 -20.01 6.74 2.29
CA ASN A 154 -20.57 5.67 3.10
C ASN A 154 -22.07 5.86 3.32
N SER A 155 -22.91 4.91 2.93
CA SER A 155 -24.35 4.98 3.25
C SER A 155 -24.64 4.48 4.67
N THR A 156 -23.94 3.44 5.12
CA THR A 156 -24.08 2.87 6.46
C THR A 156 -22.71 2.43 6.95
N GLY A 157 -22.29 2.97 8.09
CA GLY A 157 -21.02 2.64 8.74
C GLY A 157 -20.24 3.88 9.14
N SER A 158 -18.91 3.77 9.20
CA SER A 158 -18.03 4.88 9.62
C SER A 158 -16.85 5.05 8.68
N VAL A 159 -16.37 6.29 8.62
CA VAL A 159 -15.09 6.66 8.01
C VAL A 159 -14.11 6.94 9.15
N LYS A 160 -12.93 6.32 9.11
CA LYS A 160 -11.88 6.54 10.12
C LYS A 160 -10.53 6.74 9.47
N PHE A 161 -9.84 7.80 9.87
CA PHE A 161 -8.43 8.00 9.58
C PHE A 161 -7.60 7.48 10.75
N ALA A 162 -6.46 6.87 10.46
CA ALA A 162 -5.54 6.45 11.51
C ALA A 162 -5.04 7.67 12.32
N PRO A 163 -4.73 7.51 13.61
CA PRO A 163 -4.25 8.61 14.44
C PRO A 163 -3.03 9.32 13.84
N ALA A 164 -2.11 8.58 13.21
CA ALA A 164 -0.92 9.15 12.58
C ALA A 164 -1.23 10.05 11.38
N MET A 165 -2.40 9.92 10.75
CA MET A 165 -2.82 10.74 9.62
C MET A 165 -3.50 12.03 10.05
N THR A 166 -4.16 12.02 11.21
CA THR A 166 -5.02 13.11 11.69
C THR A 166 -4.35 14.50 11.66
N PRO A 167 -3.07 14.66 12.04
CA PRO A 167 -2.41 15.97 11.97
C PRO A 167 -2.25 16.55 10.56
N ASN A 168 -2.27 15.69 9.53
CA ASN A 168 -2.05 16.08 8.13
C ASN A 168 -3.34 16.12 7.32
N VAL A 169 -4.49 15.80 7.92
CA VAL A 169 -5.78 15.73 7.23
C VAL A 169 -6.61 16.96 7.57
N VAL A 170 -7.09 17.64 6.54
CA VAL A 170 -8.09 18.70 6.62
C VAL A 170 -9.42 18.14 6.10
N THR A 171 -10.50 18.33 6.86
CA THR A 171 -11.85 18.00 6.41
C THR A 171 -12.55 19.27 5.95
N PHE A 172 -12.99 19.31 4.69
CA PHE A 172 -13.76 20.42 4.14
C PHE A 172 -15.26 20.25 4.37
N SER A 173 -15.76 19.02 4.28
CA SER A 173 -17.17 18.72 4.52
C SER A 173 -17.39 17.27 4.90
N GLU A 174 -18.32 17.02 5.81
CA GLU A 174 -18.91 15.70 6.07
C GLU A 174 -20.42 15.87 6.13
N THR A 175 -21.14 15.38 5.12
CA THR A 175 -22.60 15.56 5.02
C THR A 175 -23.22 14.38 4.30
N GLY A 176 -24.30 13.83 4.85
CA GLY A 176 -25.11 12.81 4.17
C GLY A 176 -24.37 11.52 3.82
N GLY A 177 -23.33 11.16 4.59
CA GLY A 177 -22.50 9.99 4.28
C GLY A 177 -21.49 10.23 3.15
N GLU A 178 -21.22 11.49 2.80
CA GLU A 178 -20.13 11.88 1.92
C GLU A 178 -19.15 12.77 2.70
N GLY A 179 -17.87 12.51 2.52
CA GLY A 179 -16.77 13.27 3.12
C GLY A 179 -15.83 13.79 2.06
N SER A 180 -15.48 15.07 2.16
CA SER A 180 -14.44 15.71 1.36
C SER A 180 -13.32 16.11 2.30
N HIS A 181 -12.16 15.52 2.09
CA HIS A 181 -10.97 15.72 2.89
C HIS A 181 -9.78 15.98 1.98
N PHE A 182 -8.70 16.47 2.57
CA PHE A 182 -7.41 16.62 1.90
C PHE A 182 -6.30 16.21 2.86
N ILE A 183 -5.29 15.52 2.36
CA ILE A 183 -4.10 15.19 3.14
C ILE A 183 -2.88 15.95 2.59
N GLY A 184 -2.16 16.63 3.49
CA GLY A 184 -1.07 17.55 3.17
C GLY A 184 -1.51 19.01 3.06
N ASP A 185 -0.63 19.85 2.49
CA ASP A 185 -0.86 21.28 2.36
C ASP A 185 -1.57 21.60 1.03
N TYR A 186 -2.89 21.82 1.11
CA TYR A 186 -3.74 22.07 -0.05
C TYR A 186 -3.46 23.43 -0.70
N GLU A 187 -3.03 24.44 0.06
CA GLU A 187 -2.76 25.78 -0.47
C GLU A 187 -1.44 25.80 -1.24
N ALA A 188 -0.39 25.19 -0.67
CA ALA A 188 0.93 25.10 -1.29
C ALA A 188 0.92 24.27 -2.58
N CYS A 189 0.10 23.21 -2.63
CA CYS A 189 -0.06 22.39 -3.83
C CYS A 189 -1.07 22.94 -4.84
N GLY A 190 -1.70 24.09 -4.56
CA GLY A 190 -2.61 24.76 -5.49
C GLY A 190 -3.94 24.03 -5.72
N TYR A 191 -4.38 23.22 -4.76
CA TYR A 191 -5.68 22.55 -4.84
C TYR A 191 -6.81 23.57 -4.96
N GLY A 192 -7.75 23.34 -5.88
CA GLY A 192 -8.88 24.25 -6.16
C GLY A 192 -8.56 25.44 -7.07
N LYS A 193 -7.32 25.60 -7.55
CA LYS A 193 -6.91 26.69 -8.46
C LYS A 193 -6.94 26.31 -9.95
N GLY A 194 -7.44 25.12 -10.28
CA GLY A 194 -7.49 24.58 -11.65
C GLY A 194 -7.61 23.06 -11.67
N ASP A 195 -7.19 22.44 -12.77
CA ASP A 195 -7.14 20.99 -12.90
C ASP A 195 -6.15 20.36 -11.92
N TRP A 196 -6.59 19.31 -11.24
CA TRP A 196 -5.78 18.60 -10.26
C TRP A 196 -4.99 17.47 -10.91
N HIS A 197 -3.66 17.50 -10.77
CA HIS A 197 -2.76 16.48 -11.31
C HIS A 197 -1.99 15.70 -10.24
N GLY A 198 -2.23 16.01 -8.95
CA GLY A 198 -1.60 15.32 -7.83
C GLY A 198 -2.27 13.98 -7.49
N ASP A 199 -1.96 13.49 -6.29
CA ASP A 199 -2.54 12.25 -5.78
C ASP A 199 -4.04 12.42 -5.51
N GLU A 200 -4.84 11.37 -5.65
CA GLU A 200 -6.29 11.43 -5.46
C GLU A 200 -6.84 10.08 -5.03
N LEU A 201 -7.70 10.07 -4.02
CA LEU A 201 -8.21 8.85 -3.41
C LEU A 201 -9.73 8.89 -3.23
N HIS A 202 -10.43 7.98 -3.88
CA HIS A 202 -11.88 7.82 -3.81
C HIS A 202 -12.22 6.49 -3.14
N LEU A 203 -12.93 6.56 -2.00
CA LEU A 203 -13.28 5.40 -1.19
C LEU A 203 -14.79 5.34 -1.01
N LYS A 204 -15.39 4.21 -1.38
CA LYS A 204 -16.84 4.05 -1.34
C LYS A 204 -17.27 2.74 -0.71
N THR A 205 -18.21 2.79 0.22
CA THR A 205 -18.93 1.61 0.70
C THR A 205 -20.43 1.88 0.88
N THR A 206 -21.31 0.92 0.61
CA THR A 206 -22.73 1.09 0.95
C THR A 206 -22.99 0.60 2.39
N HIS A 207 -22.56 -0.63 2.69
CA HIS A 207 -22.72 -1.27 3.99
C HIS A 207 -21.36 -1.75 4.50
N GLY A 208 -20.64 -0.86 5.16
CA GLY A 208 -19.30 -1.16 5.65
C GLY A 208 -18.59 0.05 6.23
N SER A 209 -17.35 -0.16 6.66
CA SER A 209 -16.49 0.92 7.16
C SER A 209 -15.40 1.27 6.16
N ILE A 210 -15.08 2.55 6.08
CA ILE A 210 -13.88 3.04 5.39
C ILE A 210 -12.79 3.29 6.43
N LYS A 211 -11.58 2.79 6.20
CA LYS A 211 -10.41 3.09 7.03
C LYS A 211 -9.20 3.45 6.18
N LEU A 212 -8.47 4.48 6.60
CA LEU A 212 -7.24 4.91 5.94
C LEU A 212 -6.07 4.88 6.91
N PHE A 213 -4.92 4.45 6.40
CA PHE A 213 -3.66 4.32 7.13
C PHE A 213 -2.49 4.80 6.26
N TYR A 214 -1.35 5.05 6.89
CA TYR A 214 -0.09 5.02 6.16
C TYR A 214 0.42 3.58 6.03
N VAL A 215 1.17 3.29 4.97
CA VAL A 215 1.88 2.00 4.86
C VAL A 215 2.91 1.87 5.98
N GLY A 216 2.96 0.69 6.62
CA GLY A 216 3.90 0.37 7.69
C GLY A 216 3.44 0.75 9.10
N GLU A 217 2.21 1.27 9.22
CA GLU A 217 1.45 1.41 10.47
C GLU A 217 0.65 0.14 10.77
#